data_AF-A0A949U3Z1-F1
#
_entry.id   AF-A0A949U3Z1-F1
#
_cell.length_a   1.000
_cell.length_b   1.000
_cell.length_c   1.000
_cell.angle_alpha   90.00
_cell.angle_beta   90.00
_cell.angle_gamma   90.00
#
_symmetry.space_group_name_H-M   'P 1'
#
loop_
_entity.id
_entity.type
_entity.pdbx_description
1 polymer ?
#
loop_
_entity_poly.entity_id
_entity_poly.type
_entity_poly.pdbx_seq_one_letter_code
_entity_poly.pdbx_strand_id
1 'polypeptide(L)'
;MLLEIEKLVYGGDGLARLPANGIGHRKAIFVPFVLEGEKVEASVVEENRGYARAKAEKILEASAKRVEPQCPYFQACGGCHYQHSSYEHQLEAKAAILRENLRRIAKIELETELVIHASPPWHYRNRTRLRLRSEAEFALGYYRFNSHELLPVENCPISSPLINRAIAELWQAGRTNKLPREIDEIELFADSEDQHLLIEAYCARGTTPELAQQVGEALRDAVSR
;
A
#
# COMPACT_ATOMS: atom_id res chain seq x y z
N MET A 1 -9.75 -11.21 -21.07
CA MET A 1 -11.13 -10.74 -21.33
C MET A 1 -11.14 -9.22 -21.36
N LEU A 2 -12.06 -8.61 -22.11
CA LEU A 2 -12.20 -7.15 -22.14
C LEU A 2 -13.20 -6.70 -21.07
N LEU A 3 -12.82 -5.71 -20.28
CA LEU A 3 -13.65 -5.12 -19.23
C LEU A 3 -13.69 -3.60 -19.37
N GLU A 4 -14.84 -3.03 -19.07
CA GLU A 4 -14.99 -1.60 -18.82
C GLU A 4 -15.20 -1.40 -17.32
N ILE A 5 -14.42 -0.51 -16.73
CA ILE A 5 -14.45 -0.28 -15.28
C ILE A 5 -15.56 0.72 -14.96
N GLU A 6 -16.59 0.25 -14.26
CA GLU A 6 -17.78 1.05 -13.93
C GLU A 6 -17.49 2.13 -12.89
N LYS A 7 -16.66 1.82 -11.89
CA LYS A 7 -16.31 2.71 -10.77
C LYS A 7 -15.25 2.07 -9.87
N LEU A 8 -14.71 2.86 -8.94
CA LEU A 8 -13.90 2.36 -7.83
C LEU A 8 -14.77 1.95 -6.63
N VAL A 9 -14.35 0.92 -5.90
CA VAL A 9 -15.02 0.45 -4.68
C VAL A 9 -14.08 0.53 -3.47
N TYR A 10 -14.64 0.31 -2.27
CA TYR A 10 -13.84 0.23 -1.05
C TYR A 10 -12.69 -0.78 -1.21
N GLY A 11 -11.48 -0.36 -0.81
CA GLY A 11 -10.24 -1.14 -1.01
C GLY A 11 -9.43 -0.72 -2.25
N GLY A 12 -9.99 0.08 -3.16
CA GLY A 12 -9.27 0.61 -4.33
C GLY A 12 -9.34 -0.25 -5.59
N ASP A 13 -10.10 -1.35 -5.54
CA ASP A 13 -10.41 -2.13 -6.72
C ASP A 13 -11.41 -1.36 -7.61
N GLY A 14 -11.23 -1.46 -8.92
CA GLY A 14 -12.25 -1.14 -9.91
C GLY A 14 -13.27 -2.27 -10.01
N LEU A 15 -14.54 -1.90 -10.13
CA LEU A 15 -15.64 -2.82 -10.36
C LEU A 15 -16.00 -2.85 -11.84
N ALA A 16 -16.01 -4.04 -12.43
CA ALA A 16 -16.64 -4.32 -13.72
C ALA A 16 -17.73 -5.38 -13.54
N ARG A 17 -18.63 -5.50 -14.52
CA ARG A 17 -19.64 -6.57 -14.55
C ARG A 17 -19.68 -7.25 -15.90
N LEU A 18 -19.65 -8.58 -15.90
CA LEU A 18 -19.91 -9.32 -17.12
C LEU A 18 -21.42 -9.30 -17.46
N PRO A 19 -21.76 -9.39 -18.76
CA PRO A 19 -23.14 -9.65 -19.20
C PRO A 19 -23.70 -10.89 -18.52
N ALA A 20 -25.02 -10.90 -18.25
CA ALA A 20 -25.66 -12.04 -17.63
C ALA A 20 -25.54 -13.28 -18.54
N ASN A 21 -24.94 -14.35 -18.02
CA ASN A 21 -24.81 -15.63 -18.69
C ASN A 21 -26.04 -16.51 -18.40
N GLY A 22 -27.16 -16.28 -19.10
CA GLY A 22 -28.34 -17.18 -19.12
C GLY A 22 -29.09 -17.44 -17.80
N ILE A 23 -28.51 -17.14 -16.63
CA ILE A 23 -29.02 -17.42 -15.28
C ILE A 23 -29.23 -16.09 -14.51
N GLY A 24 -29.49 -15.00 -15.22
CA GLY A 24 -30.06 -13.76 -14.67
C GLY A 24 -29.17 -12.85 -13.81
N HIS A 25 -28.00 -13.29 -13.32
CA HIS A 25 -27.14 -12.44 -12.49
C HIS A 25 -25.86 -11.99 -13.23
N ARG A 26 -25.61 -10.67 -13.23
CA ARG A 26 -24.34 -10.09 -13.69
C ARG A 26 -23.25 -10.40 -12.66
N LYS A 27 -22.19 -11.09 -13.07
CA LYS A 27 -21.06 -11.42 -12.20
C LYS A 27 -20.18 -10.18 -11.98
N ALA A 28 -19.94 -9.82 -10.72
CA ALA A 28 -19.03 -8.72 -10.37
C ALA A 28 -17.58 -9.15 -10.55
N ILE A 29 -16.75 -8.28 -11.11
CA ILE A 29 -15.31 -8.49 -11.25
C ILE A 29 -14.59 -7.34 -10.60
N PHE A 30 -13.69 -7.66 -9.67
CA PHE A 30 -12.82 -6.69 -9.00
C PHE A 30 -11.45 -6.71 -9.64
N VAL A 31 -10.95 -5.53 -10.03
CA VAL A 31 -9.68 -5.36 -10.73
C VAL A 31 -8.87 -4.30 -9.98
N PRO A 32 -7.71 -4.62 -9.40
CA PRO A 32 -6.87 -3.61 -8.75
C PRO A 32 -6.17 -2.73 -9.80
N PHE A 33 -5.74 -1.54 -9.37
CA PHE A 33 -4.88 -0.63 -10.15
C PHE A 33 -5.45 -0.11 -11.49
N VAL A 34 -6.77 -0.08 -11.61
CA VAL A 34 -7.51 0.55 -12.70
C VAL A 34 -8.28 1.76 -12.19
N LEU A 35 -8.87 2.54 -13.10
CA LEU A 35 -9.74 3.69 -12.79
C LEU A 35 -11.10 3.56 -13.47
N GLU A 36 -12.07 4.31 -12.97
CA GLU A 36 -13.38 4.46 -13.60
C GLU A 36 -13.28 4.95 -15.05
N GLY A 37 -14.09 4.34 -15.93
CA GLY A 37 -14.14 4.64 -17.35
C GLY A 37 -13.05 3.98 -18.20
N GLU A 38 -12.12 3.25 -17.59
CA GLU A 38 -11.08 2.57 -18.34
C GLU A 38 -11.58 1.31 -19.04
N LYS A 39 -11.07 1.07 -20.25
CA LYS A 39 -11.18 -0.23 -20.92
C LYS A 39 -9.89 -0.99 -20.78
N VAL A 40 -9.98 -2.21 -20.24
CA VAL A 40 -8.81 -3.02 -19.91
C VAL A 40 -8.94 -4.43 -20.48
N GLU A 41 -7.81 -5.00 -20.86
CA GLU A 41 -7.65 -6.43 -21.03
C GLU A 41 -7.23 -7.03 -19.69
N ALA A 42 -8.00 -7.99 -19.19
CA ALA A 42 -7.81 -8.58 -17.88
C ALA A 42 -7.84 -10.12 -17.88
N SER A 43 -7.11 -10.74 -16.95
CA SER A 43 -7.09 -12.18 -16.70
C SER A 43 -7.75 -12.49 -15.34
N VAL A 44 -8.57 -13.53 -15.23
CA VAL A 44 -9.14 -13.94 -13.93
C VAL A 44 -8.04 -14.58 -13.10
N VAL A 45 -7.90 -14.14 -11.85
CA VAL A 45 -6.95 -14.71 -10.88
C VAL A 45 -7.65 -15.51 -9.78
N GLU A 46 -8.92 -15.20 -9.51
CA GLU A 46 -9.73 -15.91 -8.52
C GLU A 46 -11.19 -15.92 -8.96
N GLU A 47 -11.84 -17.07 -8.86
CA GLU A 47 -13.24 -17.22 -9.24
C GLU A 47 -14.09 -17.75 -8.09
N ASN A 48 -15.14 -17.00 -7.75
CA ASN A 48 -16.13 -17.36 -6.75
C ASN A 48 -17.55 -17.41 -7.37
N ARG A 49 -18.52 -17.94 -6.62
CA ARG A 49 -19.91 -18.09 -7.09
C ARG A 49 -20.57 -16.76 -7.47
N GLY A 50 -20.29 -15.68 -6.73
CA GLY A 50 -20.92 -14.37 -6.92
C GLY A 50 -20.02 -13.28 -7.53
N TYR A 51 -18.71 -13.51 -7.55
CA TYR A 51 -17.74 -12.53 -8.03
C TYR A 51 -16.48 -13.22 -8.56
N ALA A 52 -15.64 -12.47 -9.26
CA ALA A 52 -14.27 -12.87 -9.58
C ALA A 52 -13.31 -11.72 -9.24
N ARG A 53 -12.04 -12.07 -9.01
CA ARG A 53 -10.94 -11.11 -9.06
C ARG A 53 -10.19 -11.30 -10.35
N ALA A 54 -9.80 -10.20 -10.96
CA ALA A 54 -9.00 -10.20 -12.18
C ALA A 54 -7.82 -9.24 -12.04
N LYS A 55 -6.79 -9.47 -12.84
CA LYS A 55 -5.65 -8.57 -12.99
C LYS A 55 -5.76 -7.88 -14.34
N ALA A 56 -5.59 -6.56 -14.39
CA ALA A 56 -5.44 -5.85 -15.64
C ALA A 56 -4.04 -6.15 -16.23
N GLU A 57 -4.00 -6.74 -17.42
CA GLU A 57 -2.76 -7.00 -18.15
C GLU A 57 -2.42 -5.82 -19.07
N LYS A 58 -3.44 -5.13 -19.59
CA LYS A 58 -3.27 -3.94 -20.43
C LYS A 58 -4.41 -2.97 -20.26
N ILE A 59 -4.10 -1.69 -20.24
CA ILE A 59 -5.06 -0.59 -20.33
C ILE A 59 -5.15 -0.20 -21.81
N LEU A 60 -6.34 -0.37 -22.39
CA LEU A 60 -6.61 -0.10 -23.80
C LEU A 60 -7.06 1.35 -24.00
N GLU A 61 -7.89 1.84 -23.09
CA GLU A 61 -8.32 3.24 -23.02
C GLU A 61 -8.15 3.71 -21.57
N ALA A 62 -7.21 4.63 -21.35
CA ALA A 62 -6.90 5.17 -20.04
C ALA A 62 -7.85 6.31 -19.67
N SER A 63 -8.16 6.43 -18.38
CA SER A 63 -8.93 7.57 -17.85
C SER A 63 -8.11 8.84 -17.95
N ALA A 64 -8.76 9.97 -18.23
CA ALA A 64 -8.11 11.29 -18.18
C ALA A 64 -7.61 11.67 -16.77
N LYS A 65 -8.06 10.95 -15.73
CA LYS A 65 -7.60 11.11 -14.35
C LYS A 65 -6.39 10.24 -14.01
N ARG A 66 -5.92 9.40 -14.94
CA ARG A 66 -4.72 8.57 -14.75
C ARG A 66 -3.48 9.45 -14.77
N VAL A 67 -2.58 9.21 -13.80
CA VAL A 67 -1.27 9.86 -13.71
C VAL A 67 -0.19 8.79 -13.55
N GLU A 68 1.05 9.15 -13.88
CA GLU A 68 2.20 8.28 -13.61
C GLU A 68 2.49 8.26 -12.09
N PRO A 69 2.53 7.09 -11.45
CA PRO A 69 2.89 6.97 -10.04
C PRO A 69 4.31 7.50 -9.76
N GLN A 70 4.49 8.24 -8.66
CA GLN A 70 5.84 8.70 -8.26
C GLN A 70 6.65 7.60 -7.55
N CYS A 71 5.99 6.61 -6.93
CA CYS A 71 6.68 5.52 -6.28
C CYS A 71 7.09 4.44 -7.29
N PRO A 72 8.40 4.12 -7.41
CA PRO A 72 8.87 3.09 -8.33
C PRO A 72 8.40 1.67 -7.93
N TYR A 73 7.91 1.51 -6.70
CA TYR A 73 7.40 0.25 -6.16
C TYR A 73 5.87 0.11 -6.28
N PHE A 74 5.17 1.09 -6.87
CA PHE A 74 3.72 1.04 -7.02
C PHE A 74 3.28 -0.21 -7.81
N GLN A 75 2.12 -0.79 -7.46
CA GLN A 75 1.62 -2.10 -7.93
C GLN A 75 2.41 -3.34 -7.47
N ALA A 76 3.73 -3.22 -7.25
CA ALA A 76 4.53 -4.30 -6.67
C ALA A 76 4.40 -4.35 -5.14
N CYS A 77 4.40 -3.18 -4.48
CA CYS A 77 4.25 -3.02 -3.04
C CYS A 77 2.76 -3.07 -2.63
N GLY A 78 2.44 -3.77 -1.54
CA GLY A 78 1.07 -3.84 -1.01
C GLY A 78 0.58 -2.58 -0.28
N GLY A 79 1.37 -1.50 -0.24
CA GLY A 79 1.11 -0.35 0.64
C GLY A 79 0.20 0.74 0.07
N CYS A 80 0.16 0.93 -1.25
CA CYS A 80 -0.57 2.03 -1.90
C CYS A 80 -1.50 1.50 -3.00
N HIS A 81 -2.70 2.06 -3.13
CA HIS A 81 -3.72 1.58 -4.07
C HIS A 81 -4.05 2.57 -5.21
N TYR A 82 -3.73 3.86 -5.07
CA TYR A 82 -4.26 4.90 -5.94
C TYR A 82 -3.20 5.83 -6.57
N GLN A 83 -1.91 5.52 -6.51
CA GLN A 83 -0.89 6.47 -7.04
C GLN A 83 -0.99 6.67 -8.56
N HIS A 84 -1.69 5.79 -9.28
CA HIS A 84 -2.02 5.96 -10.68
C HIS A 84 -3.23 6.90 -10.93
N SER A 85 -3.80 7.49 -9.89
CA SER A 85 -4.93 8.42 -9.93
C SER A 85 -4.50 9.82 -9.52
N SER A 86 -4.96 10.86 -10.23
CA SER A 86 -4.77 12.25 -9.80
C SER A 86 -5.28 12.44 -8.37
N TYR A 87 -4.62 13.31 -7.59
CA TYR A 87 -4.96 13.43 -6.18
C TYR A 87 -6.40 13.90 -5.95
N GLU A 88 -6.88 14.80 -6.81
CA GLU A 88 -8.26 15.29 -6.82
C GLU A 88 -9.23 14.13 -7.05
N HIS A 89 -8.95 13.27 -8.02
CA HIS A 89 -9.79 12.11 -8.29
C HIS A 89 -9.77 11.09 -7.15
N GLN A 90 -8.66 10.94 -6.42
CA GLN A 90 -8.63 10.11 -5.21
C GLN A 90 -9.60 10.60 -4.13
N LEU A 91 -9.70 11.92 -3.94
CA LEU A 91 -10.61 12.53 -2.96
C LEU A 91 -12.07 12.34 -3.39
N GLU A 92 -12.38 12.60 -4.67
CA GLU A 92 -13.70 12.37 -5.27
C GLU A 92 -14.14 10.91 -5.11
N ALA A 93 -13.27 9.97 -5.50
CA ALA A 93 -13.56 8.53 -5.43
C ALA A 93 -13.82 8.06 -3.99
N LYS A 94 -13.01 8.50 -3.01
CA LYS A 94 -13.22 8.16 -1.60
C LYS A 94 -14.55 8.70 -1.07
N ALA A 95 -14.91 9.93 -1.43
CA ALA A 95 -16.20 10.52 -1.06
C ALA A 95 -17.37 9.74 -1.69
N ALA A 96 -17.26 9.36 -2.96
CA ALA A 96 -18.26 8.54 -3.65
C ALA A 96 -18.43 7.15 -3.00
N ILE A 97 -17.32 6.49 -2.66
CA ILE A 97 -17.30 5.19 -1.95
C ILE A 97 -18.01 5.33 -0.59
N LEU A 98 -17.72 6.38 0.18
CA LEU A 98 -18.37 6.61 1.46
C LEU A 98 -19.89 6.81 1.31
N ARG A 99 -20.33 7.68 0.40
CA ARG A 99 -21.76 7.90 0.13
C ARG A 99 -22.46 6.61 -0.29
N GLU A 100 -21.85 5.82 -1.17
CA GLU A 100 -22.42 4.55 -1.60
C GLU A 100 -22.53 3.55 -0.43
N ASN A 101 -21.51 3.45 0.41
CA ASN A 101 -21.52 2.55 1.56
C ASN A 101 -22.60 2.93 2.57
N LEU A 102 -22.76 4.23 2.88
CA LEU A 102 -23.84 4.73 3.75
C LEU A 102 -25.21 4.34 3.19
N ARG A 103 -25.46 4.62 1.91
CA ARG A 103 -26.75 4.33 1.28
C ARG A 103 -27.03 2.83 1.16
N ARG A 104 -26.07 2.04 0.67
CA ARG A 104 -26.31 0.62 0.33
C ARG A 104 -26.21 -0.31 1.53
N ILE A 105 -25.23 -0.08 2.40
CA ILE A 105 -24.93 -0.96 3.55
C ILE A 105 -25.68 -0.45 4.77
N ALA A 106 -25.49 0.82 5.16
CA ALA A 106 -26.10 1.37 6.36
C ALA A 106 -27.57 1.79 6.18
N LYS A 107 -28.07 1.85 4.92
CA LYS A 107 -29.41 2.35 4.58
C LYS A 107 -29.65 3.80 5.03
N ILE A 108 -28.58 4.59 5.02
CA ILE A 108 -28.59 6.01 5.37
C ILE A 108 -28.34 6.82 4.11
N GLU A 109 -29.28 7.69 3.74
CA GLU A 109 -29.05 8.70 2.71
C GLU A 109 -28.38 9.91 3.37
N LEU A 110 -27.26 10.37 2.82
CA LEU A 110 -26.56 11.53 3.36
C LEU A 110 -27.12 12.79 2.69
N GLU A 111 -27.90 13.56 3.45
CA GLU A 111 -28.53 14.80 2.96
C GLU A 111 -27.56 16.00 2.94
N THR A 112 -26.42 15.88 3.62
CA THR A 112 -25.42 16.94 3.73
C THR A 112 -24.22 16.68 2.83
N GLU A 113 -23.54 17.76 2.44
CA GLU A 113 -22.29 17.65 1.69
C GLU A 113 -21.15 17.12 2.57
N LEU A 114 -20.31 16.28 1.96
CA LEU A 114 -19.11 15.77 2.62
C LEU A 114 -18.02 16.83 2.59
N VAL A 115 -17.62 17.29 3.77
CA VAL A 115 -16.44 18.16 3.92
C VAL A 115 -15.19 17.29 3.87
N ILE A 116 -14.35 17.50 2.85
CA ILE A 116 -13.11 16.74 2.66
C ILE A 116 -11.95 17.49 3.32
N HIS A 117 -11.33 16.85 4.31
CA HIS A 117 -10.07 17.30 4.89
C HIS A 117 -8.91 16.56 4.22
N ALA A 118 -8.37 17.15 3.16
CA ALA A 118 -7.28 16.56 2.40
C ALA A 118 -5.93 16.77 3.09
N SER A 119 -5.14 15.71 3.21
CA SER A 119 -3.72 15.82 3.57
C SER A 119 -2.90 16.29 2.35
N PRO A 120 -1.63 16.65 2.52
CA PRO A 120 -0.67 16.57 1.42
C PRO A 120 -0.64 15.14 0.83
N PRO A 121 -0.37 14.98 -0.48
CA PRO A 121 -0.37 13.67 -1.15
C PRO A 121 0.86 12.81 -0.81
N TRP A 122 1.93 13.43 -0.28
CA TRP A 122 3.22 12.79 0.02
C TRP A 122 3.66 13.10 1.45
N HIS A 123 4.63 12.33 1.96
CA HIS A 123 5.25 12.53 3.27
C HIS A 123 4.31 12.53 4.49
N TYR A 124 3.08 12.04 4.33
CA TYR A 124 2.06 12.08 5.39
C TYR A 124 2.17 10.92 6.40
N ARG A 125 2.93 9.86 6.09
CA ARG A 125 3.04 8.66 6.94
C ARG A 125 4.18 8.84 7.94
N ASN A 126 3.83 9.03 9.20
CA ASN A 126 4.75 9.16 10.33
C ASN A 126 4.99 7.84 11.11
N ARG A 127 4.38 6.74 10.71
CA ARG A 127 4.63 5.40 11.27
C ARG A 127 4.74 4.38 10.15
N THR A 128 5.78 3.55 10.17
CA THR A 128 5.90 2.45 9.21
C THR A 128 6.58 1.25 9.82
N ARG A 129 6.08 0.06 9.47
CA ARG A 129 6.63 -1.22 9.88
C ARG A 129 7.19 -1.94 8.67
N LEU A 130 8.47 -2.28 8.74
CA LEU A 130 9.26 -2.86 7.68
C LEU A 130 9.65 -4.28 8.08
N ARG A 131 9.62 -5.19 7.13
CA ARG A 131 10.17 -6.54 7.27
C ARG A 131 11.65 -6.48 6.95
N LEU A 132 12.42 -7.24 7.69
CA LEU A 132 13.87 -7.35 7.53
C LEU A 132 14.21 -8.80 7.16
N ARG A 133 15.18 -8.96 6.27
CA ARG A 133 15.87 -10.22 6.02
C ARG A 133 17.37 -9.97 6.14
N SER A 134 18.00 -10.65 7.09
CA SER A 134 19.43 -10.53 7.40
C SER A 134 20.28 -11.62 6.73
N GLU A 135 19.67 -12.74 6.32
CA GLU A 135 20.36 -13.86 5.67
C GLU A 135 20.46 -13.73 4.15
N ALA A 136 21.51 -14.33 3.57
CA ALA A 136 21.89 -14.26 2.16
C ALA A 136 22.17 -12.84 1.66
N GLU A 137 21.12 -12.13 1.24
CA GLU A 137 21.18 -10.73 0.81
C GLU A 137 20.26 -9.90 1.70
N PHE A 138 20.86 -8.90 2.35
CA PHE A 138 20.14 -7.96 3.21
C PHE A 138 18.99 -7.33 2.43
N ALA A 139 17.79 -7.37 3.01
CA ALA A 139 16.65 -6.66 2.49
C ALA A 139 15.82 -6.05 3.61
N LEU A 140 15.38 -4.82 3.39
CA LEU A 140 14.44 -4.10 4.22
C LEU A 140 13.30 -3.61 3.32
N GLY A 141 12.05 -3.77 3.75
CA GLY A 141 10.94 -3.25 2.96
C GLY A 141 9.57 -3.74 3.41
N TYR A 142 8.66 -3.84 2.44
CA TYR A 142 7.26 -4.20 2.68
C TYR A 142 6.94 -5.54 2.04
N TYR A 143 5.74 -6.06 2.28
CA TYR A 143 5.25 -7.18 1.49
C TYR A 143 4.84 -6.76 0.07
N ARG A 144 5.05 -7.66 -0.88
CA ARG A 144 4.47 -7.54 -2.21
C ARG A 144 2.95 -7.51 -2.15
N PHE A 145 2.33 -6.88 -3.14
CA PHE A 145 0.89 -6.80 -3.25
C PHE A 145 0.26 -8.21 -3.19
N ASN A 146 -0.71 -8.37 -2.29
CA ASN A 146 -1.45 -9.61 -2.07
C ASN A 146 -0.55 -10.85 -1.80
N SER A 147 0.53 -10.66 -1.03
CA SER A 147 1.56 -11.68 -0.78
C SER A 147 2.20 -11.48 0.60
N HIS A 148 2.94 -12.49 1.07
CA HIS A 148 3.85 -12.40 2.23
C HIS A 148 5.33 -12.42 1.80
N GLU A 149 5.60 -12.18 0.53
CA GLU A 149 6.96 -12.08 -0.01
C GLU A 149 7.52 -10.68 0.25
N LEU A 150 8.74 -10.61 0.77
CA LEU A 150 9.44 -9.35 1.01
C LEU A 150 9.83 -8.66 -0.31
N LEU A 151 9.34 -7.44 -0.50
CA LEU A 151 9.79 -6.49 -1.51
C LEU A 151 10.83 -5.55 -0.89
N PRO A 152 12.09 -5.58 -1.36
CA PRO A 152 13.10 -4.59 -0.97
C PRO A 152 12.68 -3.17 -1.35
N VAL A 153 12.71 -2.24 -0.40
CA VAL A 153 12.32 -0.84 -0.59
C VAL A 153 13.33 0.08 0.09
N GLU A 154 14.00 0.93 -0.71
CA GLU A 154 15.02 1.87 -0.22
C GLU A 154 14.46 3.28 0.06
N ASN A 155 13.26 3.58 -0.44
CA ASN A 155 12.58 4.85 -0.22
C ASN A 155 11.06 4.68 -0.37
N CYS A 156 10.28 5.38 0.46
CA CYS A 156 8.83 5.38 0.41
C CYS A 156 8.31 6.82 0.34
N PRO A 157 7.86 7.30 -0.83
CA PRO A 157 7.46 8.71 -1.02
C PRO A 157 6.34 9.22 -0.09
N ILE A 158 5.52 8.31 0.44
CA ILE A 158 4.47 8.67 1.40
C ILE A 158 4.96 8.69 2.85
N SER A 159 6.11 8.08 3.15
CA SER A 159 6.74 8.18 4.47
C SER A 159 7.38 9.55 4.68
N SER A 160 7.42 9.99 5.93
CA SER A 160 8.05 11.25 6.31
C SER A 160 9.55 11.29 5.92
N PRO A 161 10.14 12.48 5.73
CA PRO A 161 11.56 12.61 5.45
C PRO A 161 12.46 11.92 6.48
N LEU A 162 12.21 12.07 7.78
CA LEU A 162 12.99 11.40 8.83
C LEU A 162 12.93 9.88 8.73
N ILE A 163 11.75 9.31 8.43
CA ILE A 163 11.62 7.85 8.20
C ILE A 163 12.42 7.41 6.97
N ASN A 164 12.37 8.17 5.87
CA ASN A 164 13.15 7.81 4.67
C ASN A 164 14.65 7.91 4.90
N ARG A 165 15.13 8.86 5.72
CA ARG A 165 16.54 8.91 6.15
C ARG A 165 16.92 7.64 6.93
N ALA A 166 16.12 7.27 7.92
CA ALA A 166 16.35 6.06 8.70
C ALA A 166 16.31 4.78 7.85
N ILE A 167 15.41 4.68 6.85
CA ILE A 167 15.41 3.57 5.89
C ILE A 167 16.75 3.50 5.13
N ALA A 168 17.26 4.64 4.65
CA ALA A 168 18.53 4.68 3.94
C ALA A 168 19.71 4.26 4.83
N GLU A 169 19.75 4.75 6.07
CA GLU A 169 20.76 4.38 7.07
C GLU A 169 20.72 2.89 7.43
N LEU A 170 19.52 2.33 7.64
CA LEU A 170 19.35 0.89 7.87
C LEU A 170 19.80 0.06 6.67
N TRP A 171 19.55 0.51 5.44
CA TRP A 171 20.08 -0.13 4.25
C TRP A 171 21.61 -0.12 4.20
N GLN A 172 22.26 0.99 4.56
CA GLN A 172 23.73 1.07 4.64
C GLN A 172 24.29 0.16 5.75
N ALA A 173 23.67 0.16 6.93
CA ALA A 173 24.07 -0.68 8.05
C ALA A 173 23.89 -2.18 7.72
N GLY A 174 22.78 -2.54 7.09
CA GLY A 174 22.51 -3.90 6.64
C GLY A 174 23.52 -4.40 5.59
N ARG A 175 23.82 -3.58 4.57
CA ARG A 175 24.84 -3.89 3.55
C ARG A 175 26.25 -4.09 4.12
N THR A 176 26.54 -3.46 5.26
CA THR A 176 27.84 -3.58 5.95
C THR A 176 27.82 -4.57 7.12
N ASN A 177 26.78 -5.41 7.22
CA ASN A 177 26.59 -6.41 8.30
C ASN A 177 26.67 -5.83 9.71
N LYS A 178 26.23 -4.57 9.90
CA LYS A 178 26.19 -3.90 11.20
C LYS A 178 24.85 -4.05 11.92
N LEU A 179 23.85 -4.62 11.26
CA LEU A 179 22.57 -4.91 11.89
C LEU A 179 22.58 -6.34 12.48
N PRO A 180 22.10 -6.52 13.71
CA PRO A 180 21.90 -7.84 14.31
C PRO A 180 20.99 -8.72 13.45
N ARG A 181 21.25 -10.02 13.46
CA ARG A 181 20.52 -10.98 12.61
C ARG A 181 19.17 -11.38 13.18
N GLU A 182 18.98 -11.15 14.47
CA GLU A 182 17.82 -11.51 15.26
C GLU A 182 16.59 -10.66 14.94
N ILE A 183 16.77 -9.54 14.24
CA ILE A 183 15.69 -8.60 13.90
C ILE A 183 14.89 -9.16 12.72
N ASP A 184 13.61 -9.43 12.93
CA ASP A 184 12.67 -9.84 11.89
C ASP A 184 11.94 -8.63 11.29
N GLU A 185 11.68 -7.61 12.11
CA GLU A 185 10.92 -6.42 11.73
C GLU A 185 11.41 -5.19 12.48
N ILE A 186 11.31 -4.04 11.82
CA ILE A 186 11.59 -2.74 12.43
C ILE A 186 10.38 -1.85 12.20
N GLU A 187 9.89 -1.23 13.26
CA GLU A 187 8.94 -0.15 13.18
C GLU A 187 9.61 1.19 13.47
N LEU A 188 9.31 2.16 12.63
CA LEU A 188 9.81 3.52 12.67
C LEU A 188 8.63 4.46 12.92
N PHE A 189 8.74 5.31 13.93
CA PHE A 189 7.76 6.32 14.26
C PHE A 189 8.42 7.68 14.40
N ALA A 190 8.07 8.62 13.52
CA ALA A 190 8.48 10.01 13.60
C ALA A 190 7.43 10.83 14.37
N ASP A 191 7.91 11.75 15.20
CA ASP A 191 7.04 12.71 15.89
C ASP A 191 6.37 13.70 14.93
N SER A 192 5.49 14.56 15.45
CA SER A 192 4.71 15.50 14.63
C SER A 192 5.56 16.57 13.94
N GLU A 193 6.77 16.84 14.43
CA GLU A 193 7.70 17.82 13.87
C GLU A 193 8.74 17.20 12.94
N ASP A 194 8.72 15.87 12.76
CA ASP A 194 9.69 15.10 11.98
C ASP A 194 11.15 15.30 12.46
N GLN A 195 11.33 15.43 13.78
CA GLN A 195 12.61 15.69 14.45
C GLN A 195 13.09 14.51 15.30
N HIS A 196 12.16 13.78 15.92
CA HIS A 196 12.49 12.65 16.80
C HIS A 196 11.96 11.35 16.21
N LEU A 197 12.80 10.32 16.24
CA LEU A 197 12.49 8.99 15.74
C LEU A 197 12.48 7.98 16.90
N LEU A 198 11.37 7.28 17.05
CA LEU A 198 11.27 6.05 17.84
C LEU A 198 11.47 4.86 16.91
N ILE A 199 12.34 3.93 17.33
CA ILE A 199 12.60 2.67 16.63
C ILE A 199 12.22 1.51 17.54
N GLU A 200 11.31 0.67 17.08
CA GLU A 200 10.94 -0.58 17.74
C GLU A 200 11.43 -1.76 16.90
N ALA A 201 12.26 -2.63 17.48
CA ALA A 201 12.75 -3.84 16.81
C ALA A 201 12.01 -5.06 17.32
N TYR A 202 11.47 -5.86 16.40
CA TYR A 202 10.86 -7.15 16.70
C TYR A 202 11.89 -8.24 16.42
N CYS A 203 12.30 -8.94 17.47
CA CYS A 203 13.34 -9.96 17.40
C CYS A 203 12.76 -11.37 17.46
N ALA A 204 13.52 -12.34 16.94
CA ALA A 204 13.15 -13.75 16.94
C ALA A 204 12.86 -14.28 18.36
N ARG A 205 12.01 -15.32 18.44
CA ARG A 205 11.69 -15.98 19.71
C ARG A 205 12.97 -16.53 20.35
N GLY A 206 13.15 -16.24 21.65
CA GLY A 206 14.33 -16.68 22.41
C GLY A 206 15.43 -15.62 22.53
N THR A 207 15.25 -14.44 21.94
CA THR A 207 16.13 -13.28 22.17
C THR A 207 16.16 -12.92 23.66
N THR A 208 17.35 -12.91 24.28
CA THR A 208 17.51 -12.55 25.69
C THR A 208 17.48 -11.02 25.89
N PRO A 209 17.22 -10.52 27.11
CA PRO A 209 17.28 -9.08 27.40
C PRO A 209 18.62 -8.42 27.02
N GLU A 210 19.74 -9.12 27.22
CA GLU A 210 21.08 -8.62 26.89
C GLU A 210 21.24 -8.46 25.38
N LEU A 211 20.76 -9.43 24.60
CA LEU A 211 20.78 -9.38 23.14
C LEU A 211 19.85 -8.30 22.61
N ALA A 212 18.68 -8.12 23.23
CA ALA A 212 17.76 -7.03 22.89
C ALA A 212 18.38 -5.65 23.17
N GLN A 213 19.18 -5.51 24.23
CA GLN A 213 19.91 -4.27 24.49
C GLN A 213 20.98 -4.00 23.41
N GLN A 214 21.76 -5.02 23.04
CA GLN A 214 22.75 -4.92 21.95
C GLN A 214 22.09 -4.53 20.61
N VAL A 215 20.90 -5.06 20.34
CA VAL A 215 20.09 -4.67 19.18
C VAL A 215 19.73 -3.19 19.22
N GLY A 216 19.26 -2.70 20.37
CA GLY A 216 18.92 -1.29 20.54
C GLY A 216 20.11 -0.36 20.36
N GLU A 217 21.29 -0.74 20.88
CA GLU A 217 22.54 0.01 20.71
C GLU A 217 22.98 0.05 19.24
N ALA A 218 22.98 -1.11 18.56
CA ALA A 218 23.34 -1.21 17.15
C ALA A 218 22.41 -0.38 16.23
N LEU A 219 21.10 -0.39 16.50
CA LEU A 219 20.13 0.41 15.76
C LEU A 219 20.35 1.91 15.99
N ARG A 220 20.58 2.32 17.24
CA ARG A 220 20.89 3.71 17.56
C ARG A 220 22.14 4.16 16.81
N ASP A 221 23.21 3.38 16.84
CA ASP A 221 24.46 3.72 16.13
C ASP A 221 24.29 3.77 14.61
N ALA A 222 23.38 2.95 14.06
CA ALA A 222 23.07 2.94 12.64
C ALA A 222 22.35 4.23 12.19
N VAL A 223 21.40 4.73 13.00
CA VAL A 223 20.50 5.83 12.61
C VAL A 223 20.83 7.21 13.21
N SER A 224 21.92 7.32 13.96
CA SER A 224 22.32 8.59 14.62
C SER A 224 23.29 9.44 13.79
N ARG A 225 23.44 9.17 12.49
CA ARG A 225 24.41 9.84 11.59
C ARG A 225 23.71 10.68 10.55
#